data_AF-A0A6G1BMD2-F1
#
_entry.id   AF-A0A6G1BMD2-F1
#
_cell.length_a   1.000
_cell.length_b   1.000
_cell.length_c   1.000
_cell.angle_alpha   90.00
_cell.angle_beta   90.00
_cell.angle_gamma   90.00
#
_symmetry.space_group_name_H-M   'P 1'
#
loop_
_entity.id
_entity.type
_entity.pdbx_description
1 polymer ?
#
loop_
_entity_poly.entity_id
_entity_poly.type
_entity_poly.pdbx_seq_one_letter_code
_entity_poly.pdbx_strand_id
1 'polypeptide(L)' 'MIFVGYEPGSKAYRAYDPVTRRVHISRDIVFDEEAQWEWDDKAIMGDDTDFTIEYTSMTGKRQLRHTCRHQARRH' A
#
# COMPACT_ATOMS: atom_id res chain seq x y z
N MET A 1 -6.08 -10.33 -11.24
CA MET A 1 -4.83 -10.23 -10.46
C MET A 1 -4.87 -8.95 -9.64
N ILE A 2 -4.27 -8.93 -8.47
CA ILE A 2 -4.30 -7.79 -7.54
C ILE A 2 -2.91 -7.16 -7.50
N PHE A 3 -2.82 -5.85 -7.71
CA PHE A 3 -1.55 -5.13 -7.60
C PHE A 3 -1.07 -5.12 -6.14
N VAL A 4 0.16 -5.57 -5.89
CA VAL A 4 0.74 -5.62 -4.54
C VAL A 4 2.05 -4.82 -4.40
N GLY A 5 2.67 -4.39 -5.49
CA GLY A 5 3.84 -3.52 -5.44
C GLY A 5 4.77 -3.63 -6.64
N TYR A 6 6.00 -3.13 -6.46
CA TYR A 6 7.06 -3.12 -7.48
C TYR A 6 8.13 -4.16 -7.17
N GLU A 7 8.78 -4.65 -8.21
CA GLU A 7 9.94 -5.54 -8.06
C GLU A 7 11.24 -4.74 -7.88
N PRO A 8 12.01 -4.96 -6.80
CA PRO A 8 13.26 -4.27 -6.58
C PRO A 8 14.23 -4.44 -7.75
N GLY A 9 14.91 -3.35 -8.13
CA GLY A 9 15.92 -3.40 -9.20
C GLY A 9 15.35 -3.54 -10.61
N SER A 10 14.02 -3.54 -10.79
CA SER A 10 13.41 -3.54 -12.12
C SER A 10 12.17 -2.65 -12.18
N LYS A 11 11.84 -2.16 -13.38
CA LYS A 11 10.56 -1.46 -13.62
C LYS A 11 9.45 -2.47 -13.91
N ALA A 12 9.27 -3.46 -13.04
CA ALA A 12 8.24 -4.48 -13.16
C ALA A 12 7.30 -4.43 -11.95
N TYR A 13 6.05 -4.81 -12.19
CA TYR A 13 5.01 -4.89 -11.18
C TYR A 13 4.94 -6.29 -10.59
N ARG A 14 4.56 -6.36 -9.32
CA ARG A 14 4.18 -7.59 -8.61
C ARG A 14 2.65 -7.63 -8.55
N ALA A 15 2.07 -8.67 -9.12
CA ALA A 15 0.63 -8.89 -9.15
C ALA A 15 0.30 -10.26 -8.56
N TYR A 16 -0.57 -10.29 -7.56
CA TYR A 16 -1.04 -11.52 -6.94
C TYR A 16 -2.19 -12.12 -7.74
N ASP A 17 -2.10 -13.40 -8.05
CA ASP A 17 -3.20 -14.17 -8.62
C ASP A 17 -3.88 -14.99 -7.52
N PRO A 18 -5.13 -14.66 -7.13
CA PRO A 18 -5.83 -15.39 -6.08
C PRO A 18 -6.23 -16.81 -6.50
N VAL A 19 -6.32 -17.10 -7.80
CA VAL A 19 -6.69 -18.43 -8.30
C VAL A 19 -5.52 -19.39 -8.13
N THR A 20 -4.34 -18.99 -8.59
CA THR A 20 -3.13 -19.82 -8.51
C THR A 20 -2.38 -19.65 -7.19
N ARG A 21 -2.75 -18.65 -6.38
CA ARG A 21 -2.11 -18.24 -5.10
C ARG A 21 -0.63 -17.91 -5.27
N ARG A 22 -0.28 -17.27 -6.38
CA ARG A 22 1.11 -16.92 -6.73
C ARG A 22 1.24 -15.44 -7.02
N VAL A 23 2.46 -14.93 -6.85
CA VAL A 23 2.82 -13.58 -7.27
C VAL A 23 3.52 -13.67 -8.62
N HIS A 24 3.01 -12.92 -9.59
CA HIS A 24 3.58 -12.74 -10.91
C HIS A 24 4.36 -11.43 -10.97
N ILE A 25 5.52 -11.46 -11.63
CA ILE A 25 6.34 -10.28 -11.92
C ILE A 25 6.27 -10.02 -13.42
N SER A 26 5.69 -8.89 -13.83
CA SER A 26 5.58 -8.51 -15.24
C SER A 26 5.66 -7.00 -15.41
N ARG A 27 6.16 -6.55 -16.58
CA ARG A 27 6.18 -5.13 -16.95
C ARG A 27 4.88 -4.69 -17.63
N ASP A 28 4.29 -5.58 -18.41
CA ASP A 28 3.09 -5.32 -19.18
C ASP A 28 1.91 -5.99 -18.46
N ILE A 29 1.17 -5.21 -17.68
CA ILE A 29 -0.05 -5.64 -17.02
C ILE A 29 -1.13 -4.59 -17.34
N VAL A 30 -2.26 -5.05 -17.84
CA VAL A 30 -3.46 -4.22 -18.02
C VAL A 30 -4.33 -4.42 -16.78
N PHE A 31 -4.63 -3.31 -16.10
CA PHE A 31 -5.54 -3.29 -14.97
C PHE A 31 -6.92 -2.84 -15.45
N ASP A 32 -7.95 -3.48 -14.92
CA ASP A 32 -9.32 -2.99 -15.04
C ASP A 32 -9.56 -1.99 -13.90
N GLU A 33 -9.37 -0.71 -14.19
CA GLU A 33 -9.53 0.37 -13.21
C GLU A 33 -11.00 0.66 -12.88
N GLU A 34 -11.94 0.14 -13.68
CA GLU A 34 -13.38 0.26 -13.43
C GLU A 34 -13.87 -0.74 -12.38
N ALA A 35 -13.12 -1.85 -12.20
CA ALA A 35 -13.43 -2.83 -11.18
C ALA A 35 -13.20 -2.26 -9.77
N GLN A 36 -14.24 -2.30 -8.94
CA GLN A 36 -14.19 -1.87 -7.54
C GLN A 36 -14.17 -3.07 -6.60
N TRP A 37 -13.53 -2.89 -5.44
CA TRP A 37 -13.59 -3.88 -4.37
C TRP A 37 -14.85 -3.62 -3.54
N GLU A 38 -15.71 -4.62 -3.43
CA GLU A 38 -16.83 -4.60 -2.50
C GLU A 38 -16.28 -4.81 -1.09
N TRP A 39 -16.08 -3.71 -0.36
CA TRP A 39 -15.77 -3.76 1.06
C TRP A 39 -17.07 -4.08 1.80
N ASP A 40 -17.24 -5.32 2.28
CA ASP A 40 -18.37 -5.62 3.15
C ASP A 40 -18.16 -4.87 4.48
N ASP A 41 -19.02 -3.88 4.75
CA ASP A 41 -19.00 -3.07 5.97
C ASP A 41 -19.07 -3.92 7.25
N LYS A 42 -19.61 -5.15 7.16
CA LYS A 42 -19.65 -6.08 8.31
C LYS A 42 -18.29 -6.69 8.65
N ALA A 43 -17.33 -6.72 7.73
CA ALA A 43 -15.98 -7.23 7.99
C ALA A 43 -15.10 -6.22 8.76
N ILE A 44 -15.49 -4.93 8.78
CA ILE A 44 -14.76 -3.84 9.45
C ILE A 44 -15.27 -3.61 10.88
N MET A 45 -16.35 -4.30 11.29
CA MET A 45 -16.93 -4.24 12.64
C MET A 45 -16.22 -5.21 13.61
N GLY A 46 -14.89 -5.21 13.60
CA GLY A 46 -14.05 -6.11 14.39
C GLY A 46 -12.77 -5.42 14.85
N ASP A 47 -12.89 -4.72 15.96
CA ASP A 47 -11.84 -4.09 16.78
C ASP A 47 -11.03 -2.97 16.09
N ASP A 48 -11.06 -1.79 16.72
CA ASP A 48 -10.30 -0.58 16.38
C ASP A 48 -8.82 -0.82 16.72
N THR A 49 -8.18 -1.79 16.05
CA THR A 49 -6.75 -2.04 16.25
C THR A 49 -5.99 -1.02 15.44
N ASP A 50 -5.40 -0.05 16.13
CA ASP A 50 -4.38 0.86 15.61
C ASP A 50 -3.36 0.09 14.75
N PHE A 51 -3.50 0.19 13.42
CA PHE A 51 -2.61 -0.49 12.50
C PHE A 51 -1.35 0.35 12.33
N THR A 52 -0.40 0.20 13.26
CA THR A 52 0.93 0.83 13.17
C THR A 52 1.78 0.11 12.11
N ILE A 53 2.01 0.78 10.97
CA ILE A 53 2.90 0.29 9.91
C ILE A 53 4.35 0.63 10.26
N GLU A 54 5.14 -0.35 10.70
CA GLU A 54 6.59 -0.22 10.84
C GLU A 54 7.28 -0.49 9.49
N TYR A 55 7.68 0.57 8.79
CA TYR A 55 8.49 0.42 7.58
C TYR A 55 9.95 0.11 7.97
N THR A 56 10.36 -1.15 7.84
CA THR A 56 11.80 -1.49 7.79
C THR A 56 12.36 -1.00 6.46
N SER A 57 12.76 0.27 6.42
CA SER A 57 13.63 0.78 5.37
C SER A 57 15.04 0.23 5.63
N MET A 58 15.40 -0.87 4.95
CA MET A 58 16.78 -1.33 4.83
C MET A 58 17.61 -0.39 3.96
N THR A 59 17.65 0.91 4.29
CA THR A 59 18.55 1.88 3.65
C THR A 59 18.79 3.04 4.60
N GLY A 60 20.00 3.11 5.17
CA GLY A 60 20.74 4.34 5.47
C GLY A 60 20.03 5.46 6.23
N LYS A 61 20.36 5.57 7.52
CA LYS A 61 20.11 6.70 8.43
C LYS A 61 19.94 8.06 7.73
N ARG A 62 18.77 8.68 7.85
CA ARG A 62 18.62 10.14 7.95
C ARG A 62 17.29 10.47 8.63
N GLN A 63 17.38 10.72 9.93
CA GLN A 63 16.27 11.10 10.78
C GLN A 63 15.80 12.51 10.42
N LEU A 64 14.71 12.61 9.66
CA LEU A 64 14.00 13.87 9.45
C LEU A 64 12.95 13.99 10.56
N ARG A 65 13.23 14.87 11.54
CA ARG A 65 12.27 15.23 12.58
C ARG A 65 11.17 16.07 11.93
N HIS A 66 9.97 15.51 11.78
CA HIS A 66 8.79 16.25 11.34
C HIS A 66 8.15 16.93 12.56
N THR A 67 8.39 18.22 12.77
CA THR A 67 7.57 19.03 13.68
C THR A 67 6.52 19.76 12.86
N CYS A 68 5.30 19.21 12.81
CA CYS A 68 4.16 19.93 12.24
C CYS A 68 3.73 21.01 13.23
N ARG A 69 4.18 22.26 13.00
CA ARG A 69 3.73 23.42 13.75
C ARG A 69 2.45 23.95 13.10
N HIS A 70 1.30 23.60 13.66
CA HIS A 70 0.03 24.28 13.38
C HIS A 70 0.18 25.79 13.65
N GLN A 71 0.09 26.62 12.62
CA GLN A 71 -0.30 28.02 12.77
C GLN A 71 -1.69 28.20 12.18
N ALA A 72 -2.69 28.09 13.04
CA ALA A 72 -4.00 28.64 12.78
C ALA A 72 -3.88 30.17 12.78
N ARG A 73 -4.00 30.80 11.60
CA ARG A 73 -4.24 32.24 11.50
C ARG A 73 -5.74 32.47 11.66
N ARG A 74 -6.13 33.04 12.81
CA ARG A 74 -7.44 33.67 13.01
C ARG A 74 -7.51 34.93 12.15
N HIS A 75 -8.64 35.15 11.51
CA HIS A 75 -9.08 36.45 11.04
C HIS A 75 -10.09 37.03 12.05
#